data_AF-A0A2D6N9X2-F1
#
_entry.id   AF-A0A2D6N9X2-F1
#
_cell.length_a   1.000
_cell.length_b   1.000
_cell.length_c   1.000
_cell.angle_alpha   90.00
_cell.angle_beta   90.00
_cell.angle_gamma   90.00
#
_symmetry.space_group_name_H-M   'P 1'
#
loop_
_entity.id
_entity.type
_entity.pdbx_description
1 polymer ?
#
loop_
_entity_poly.entity_id
_entity_poly.type
_entity_poly.pdbx_seq_one_letter_code
_entity_poly.pdbx_strand_id
1 'polypeptide(L)'
;MSSTAIPVNEGSADGGSQRRVAMNPRGYPPSIAQLEMAPRLDSLDGKTVYLVDCRFDDGDILLQQMQAWFEERMPKVNTVFARKSGVYTE
;
A
#
# COMPACT_ATOMS: atom_id res chain seq x y z
N MET A 1 52.28 -70.36 12.10
CA MET A 1 51.56 -69.87 13.30
C MET A 1 51.34 -68.38 13.08
N SER A 2 50.10 -68.02 12.77
CA SER A 2 49.67 -66.68 12.35
C SER A 2 49.94 -65.62 13.42
N SER A 3 50.47 -64.48 13.00
CA SER A 3 50.44 -63.23 13.74
C SER A 3 50.09 -62.11 12.76
N THR A 4 48.87 -61.58 12.86
CA THR A 4 48.51 -60.27 12.31
C THR A 4 47.54 -59.64 13.28
N ALA A 5 47.99 -58.58 13.94
CA ALA A 5 47.21 -57.77 14.88
C ALA A 5 46.14 -56.97 14.13
N ILE A 6 44.95 -56.86 14.73
CA ILE A 6 43.86 -55.98 14.29
C ILE A 6 44.17 -54.57 14.82
N PRO A 7 44.21 -53.52 13.99
CA PRO A 7 44.30 -52.16 14.51
C PRO A 7 42.95 -51.73 15.07
N VAL A 8 42.95 -51.34 16.34
CA VAL A 8 41.82 -50.71 17.02
C VAL A 8 41.73 -49.28 16.48
N ASN A 9 40.66 -48.97 15.75
CA ASN A 9 40.40 -47.60 15.31
C ASN A 9 39.79 -46.82 16.48
N GLU A 10 40.65 -46.15 17.26
CA GLU A 10 40.23 -45.22 18.30
C GLU A 10 39.52 -44.03 17.63
N GLY A 11 38.19 -44.02 17.75
CA GLY A 11 37.38 -42.86 17.39
C GLY A 11 37.78 -41.67 18.25
N SER A 12 38.65 -40.81 17.71
CA SER A 12 38.92 -39.49 18.28
C SER A 12 37.64 -38.66 18.25
N ALA A 13 36.97 -38.59 19.39
CA ALA A 13 35.99 -37.57 19.70
C ALA A 13 36.73 -36.24 19.94
N ASP A 14 37.17 -35.57 18.87
CA ASP A 14 37.58 -34.18 18.95
C ASP A 14 36.33 -33.30 18.85
N GLY A 15 35.65 -33.16 19.99
CA GLY A 15 34.55 -32.23 20.18
C GLY A 15 35.03 -30.79 20.29
N GLY A 16 35.86 -30.33 19.35
CA GLY A 16 36.23 -28.93 19.24
C GLY A 16 34.98 -28.10 18.92
N SER A 17 34.65 -27.13 19.78
CA SER A 17 33.55 -26.20 19.58
C SER A 17 33.82 -25.34 18.34
N GLN A 18 33.43 -25.86 17.17
CA GLN A 18 33.57 -25.19 15.88
C GLN A 18 32.62 -23.99 15.85
N ARG A 19 33.18 -22.77 15.75
CA ARG A 19 32.41 -21.53 15.61
C ARG A 19 31.56 -21.60 14.33
N ARG A 20 30.25 -21.81 14.49
CA ARG A 20 29.30 -21.81 13.38
C ARG A 20 28.81 -20.40 13.11
N VAL A 21 28.89 -19.97 11.86
CA VAL A 21 28.29 -18.72 11.39
C VAL A 21 26.96 -19.08 10.73
N ALA A 22 25.86 -18.62 11.31
CA ALA A 22 24.53 -18.73 10.72
C ALA A 22 24.24 -17.49 9.87
N MET A 23 23.83 -17.69 8.62
CA MET A 23 23.40 -16.62 7.73
C MET A 23 21.92 -16.30 7.99
N ASN A 24 21.56 -15.03 8.09
CA ASN A 24 20.17 -14.60 8.12
C ASN A 24 19.65 -14.48 6.68
N PRO A 25 18.68 -15.31 6.22
CA PRO A 25 18.15 -15.23 4.87
C PRO A 25 17.24 -14.01 4.64
N ARG A 26 16.93 -13.25 5.70
CA ARG A 26 16.13 -12.03 5.57
C ARG A 26 16.99 -10.94 4.95
N GLY A 27 16.66 -10.58 3.71
CA GLY A 27 17.20 -9.39 3.05
C GLY A 27 16.78 -8.09 3.75
N TYR A 28 17.45 -7.01 3.39
CA TYR A 28 17.05 -5.66 3.79
C TYR A 28 16.08 -5.08 2.76
N PRO A 29 14.99 -4.41 3.19
CA PRO A 29 14.14 -3.71 2.25
C PRO A 29 14.95 -2.66 1.50
N PRO A 30 14.72 -2.47 0.19
CA PRO A 30 15.38 -1.42 -0.56
C PRO A 30 15.03 -0.05 0.02
N SER A 31 15.93 0.91 -0.11
CA SER A 31 15.64 2.29 0.28
C SER A 31 14.45 2.79 -0.52
N ILE A 32 13.37 3.16 0.16
CA ILE A 32 12.22 3.82 -0.45
C ILE A 32 12.38 5.34 -0.38
N ALA A 33 12.03 6.03 -1.45
CA ALA A 33 11.85 7.47 -1.41
C ALA A 33 10.40 7.77 -1.01
N GLN A 34 10.21 8.63 -0.01
CA GLN A 34 8.88 9.14 0.31
C GLN A 34 8.43 10.08 -0.81
N LEU A 35 7.28 9.79 -1.40
CA LEU A 35 6.64 10.71 -2.33
C LEU A 35 5.80 11.70 -1.53
N GLU A 36 5.97 12.98 -1.85
CA GLU A 36 5.14 14.04 -1.28
C GLU A 36 3.70 13.92 -1.80
N MET A 37 2.75 14.40 -0.99
CA MET A 37 1.38 14.54 -1.45
C MET A 37 1.29 15.54 -2.61
N ALA A 38 0.27 15.40 -3.45
CA ALA A 38 -0.01 16.39 -4.47
C ALA A 38 -0.14 17.79 -3.84
N PRO A 39 0.48 18.84 -4.40
CA PRO A 39 0.34 20.19 -3.92
C PRO A 39 -1.14 20.61 -3.88
N ARG A 40 -1.51 21.36 -2.84
CA ARG A 40 -2.85 21.92 -2.75
C ARG A 40 -3.06 22.94 -3.87
N LEU A 41 -4.21 22.90 -4.50
CA LEU A 41 -4.61 23.93 -5.45
C LEU A 41 -4.95 25.23 -4.71
N ASP A 42 -4.47 26.36 -5.23
CA ASP A 42 -4.79 27.69 -4.71
C ASP A 42 -6.24 28.10 -5.01
N SER A 43 -6.79 27.61 -6.12
CA SER A 43 -8.14 27.93 -6.59
C SER A 43 -8.72 26.81 -7.47
N LEU A 44 -10.06 26.79 -7.53
CA LEU A 44 -10.84 25.92 -8.40
C LEU A 44 -11.22 26.58 -9.74
N ASP A 45 -10.84 27.84 -9.96
CA ASP A 45 -11.12 28.55 -11.21
C ASP A 45 -10.63 27.78 -12.45
N GLY A 46 -11.53 27.60 -13.41
CA GLY A 46 -11.31 26.85 -14.64
C GLY A 46 -11.14 25.34 -14.44
N LYS A 47 -11.36 24.81 -13.22
CA LYS A 47 -11.31 23.38 -12.92
C LYS A 47 -12.70 22.76 -13.00
N THR A 48 -12.70 21.45 -13.22
CA THR A 48 -13.92 20.64 -13.16
C THR A 48 -14.02 19.97 -11.80
N VAL A 49 -15.11 20.23 -11.08
CA VAL A 49 -15.47 19.62 -9.81
C VAL A 49 -16.59 18.61 -10.05
N TYR A 50 -16.34 17.35 -9.70
CA TYR A 50 -17.34 16.29 -9.78
C TYR A 50 -18.06 16.16 -8.44
N LEU A 51 -19.36 16.38 -8.44
CA LEU A 51 -20.25 16.20 -7.30
C LEU A 51 -20.85 14.79 -7.39
N VAL A 52 -20.28 13.85 -6.62
CA VAL A 52 -20.64 12.42 -6.73
C VAL A 52 -21.65 12.04 -5.65
N ASP A 53 -22.87 11.68 -6.06
CA ASP A 53 -23.87 11.07 -5.17
C ASP A 53 -23.49 9.63 -4.86
N CYS A 54 -23.15 9.38 -3.59
CA CYS A 54 -22.79 8.07 -3.05
C CYS A 54 -24.00 7.27 -2.50
N ARG A 55 -25.24 7.68 -2.81
CA ARG A 55 -26.50 7.09 -2.32
C ARG A 55 -26.73 7.25 -0.82
N PHE A 56 -26.33 8.39 -0.29
CA PHE A 56 -26.84 8.83 1.01
C PHE A 56 -28.30 9.30 0.82
N ASP A 57 -29.13 9.16 1.85
CA ASP A 57 -30.52 9.64 1.80
C ASP A 57 -30.57 11.12 1.41
N ASP A 58 -31.35 11.43 0.38
CA ASP A 58 -31.47 12.77 -0.22
C ASP A 58 -30.13 13.43 -0.64
N GLY A 59 -29.08 12.62 -0.85
CA GLY A 59 -27.75 13.10 -1.25
C GLY A 59 -27.75 13.77 -2.62
N ASP A 60 -28.62 13.35 -3.53
CA ASP A 60 -28.82 13.98 -4.83
C ASP A 60 -29.41 15.39 -4.71
N ILE A 61 -30.38 15.60 -3.80
CA ILE A 61 -30.97 16.92 -3.53
C ILE A 61 -29.91 17.88 -3.00
N LEU A 62 -29.11 17.44 -2.01
CA LEU A 62 -28.02 18.22 -1.44
C LEU A 62 -27.00 18.62 -2.51
N LEU A 63 -26.55 17.66 -3.33
CA LEU A 63 -25.52 17.91 -4.34
C LEU A 63 -26.03 18.78 -5.50
N GLN A 64 -27.31 18.69 -5.86
CA GLN A 64 -27.92 19.62 -6.82
C GLN A 64 -27.98 21.04 -6.27
N GLN A 65 -28.32 21.22 -4.99
CA GLN A 65 -28.30 22.55 -4.37
C GLN A 65 -26.88 23.12 -4.29
N MET A 66 -25.89 22.28 -4.01
CA MET A 66 -24.48 22.67 -4.07
C MET A 66 -24.06 23.08 -5.48
N GLN A 67 -24.51 22.35 -6.51
CA GLN A 67 -24.26 22.71 -7.90
C GLN A 67 -24.82 24.09 -8.23
N ALA A 68 -26.07 24.37 -7.87
CA ALA A 68 -26.69 25.69 -8.05
C ALA A 68 -25.92 26.80 -7.31
N TRP A 69 -25.41 26.51 -6.11
CA TRP A 69 -24.57 27.45 -5.37
C TRP A 69 -23.25 27.74 -6.11
N PHE A 70 -22.60 26.74 -6.69
CA PHE A 70 -21.39 26.94 -7.49
C PHE A 70 -21.66 27.81 -8.72
N GLU A 71 -22.79 27.61 -9.40
CA GLU A 71 -23.20 28.41 -10.55
C GLU A 71 -23.40 29.90 -10.17
N GLU A 72 -24.01 30.17 -9.01
CA GLU A 72 -24.24 31.54 -8.55
C GLU A 72 -22.97 32.22 -8.00
N ARG A 73 -22.18 31.49 -7.20
CA ARG A 73 -21.11 32.08 -6.37
C ARG A 73 -19.71 31.88 -6.94
N MET A 74 -19.53 30.87 -7.79
CA MET A 74 -18.25 30.48 -8.36
C MET A 74 -18.38 30.11 -9.84
N PRO A 75 -18.86 31.03 -10.71
CA PRO A 75 -19.21 30.71 -12.11
C PRO A 75 -18.03 30.29 -12.99
N LYS A 76 -16.79 30.48 -12.52
CA LYS A 76 -15.57 30.02 -13.20
C LYS A 76 -15.24 28.55 -12.94
N VAL A 77 -15.92 27.92 -11.98
CA VAL A 77 -15.76 26.50 -11.67
C VAL A 77 -16.76 25.71 -12.51
N ASN A 78 -16.29 24.68 -13.20
CA ASN A 78 -17.17 23.78 -13.93
C ASN A 78 -17.63 22.67 -12.99
N THR A 79 -18.92 22.57 -12.72
CA THR A 79 -19.46 21.49 -11.88
C THR A 79 -20.14 20.42 -12.70
N VAL A 80 -19.90 19.15 -12.36
CA VAL A 80 -20.56 17.99 -12.98
C VAL A 80 -21.18 17.14 -11.87
N PHE A 81 -22.50 17.01 -11.87
CA PHE A 81 -23.18 16.04 -11.03
C PHE A 81 -23.05 14.63 -11.61
N ALA A 82 -22.63 13.68 -10.79
CA ALA A 82 -22.48 12.29 -11.16
C ALA A 82 -23.12 11.40 -10.10
N ARG A 83 -23.93 10.42 -10.52
CA ARG A 83 -24.47 9.42 -9.61
C ARG A 83 -23.59 8.19 -9.61
N LYS A 84 -23.20 7.69 -8.43
CA LYS A 84 -22.42 6.45 -8.33
C LYS A 84 -23.19 5.30 -8.99
N SER A 85 -22.57 4.69 -10.00
CA SER A 85 -23.09 3.51 -10.67
C SER A 85 -22.73 2.22 -9.92
N GLY A 86 -23.49 1.15 -10.18
CA GLY A 86 -23.32 -0.16 -9.53
C GLY A 86 -24.20 -0.32 -8.30
N VAL A 87 -24.66 -1.54 -8.01
CA VAL A 87 -25.45 -1.86 -6.82
C VAL A 87 -24.48 -2.39 -5.75
N TYR A 88 -24.72 -2.11 -4.46
CA TYR A 88 -24.01 -2.86 -3.41
C TYR A 88 -24.67 -4.24 -3.35
N THR A 89 -24.17 -5.17 -4.16
CA THR A 89 -24.53 -6.59 -4.07
C THR A 89 -23.48 -7.27 -3.21
N GLU A 90 -23.87 -7.71 -2.03
CA GLU A 90 -23.22 -8.83 -1.32
C GLU A 90 -23.40 -10.13 -2.08
#